data_AF-A0A7V2TYA4-F1
#
_entry.id   AF-A0A7V2TYA4-F1
#
_cell.length_a   1.000
_cell.length_b   1.000
_cell.length_c   1.000
_cell.angle_alpha   90.00
_cell.angle_beta   90.00
_cell.angle_gamma   90.00
#
_symmetry.space_group_name_H-M   'P 1'
#
loop_
_entity.id
_entity.type
_entity.pdbx_description
1 polymer ?
#
loop_
_entity_poly.entity_id
_entity_poly.type
_entity_poly.pdbx_seq_one_letter_code
_entity_poly.pdbx_strand_id
1 'polypeptide(L)'
;MNSVHLHQQLVQHLAGLRLPLSQPQQTNLALWCQALAVSPNCHLATLALGLPLPGQRENLIQRLRRDLKKEALQSDRCYQALVRHLFAHWSGQEVSLVMDRTDLEHRWSILSLGVAYHQRVMPLAWQLLPFGGTGMAEQIKLLKRVKPAVPSLERVRVHFYGDCEFRAVPLQRLCRTYGWHWQVGLKSDLYFRPQTGPWQQLASLGLKTGQRRYLNQVYLTQEHDFGPVNLIADWSPNQASPRYWALDLPADSQAWRRGRKRFWIEPTFRDWKSYGFDLEHLYFRVDPAGGKEGFPPGLYLHLHILKPGEWRISLPLQFSADEKPYYDLARREGDEFALRGRWNRAGADKIIEICIPFQELELEPRDRVHFFLQVEKGGLEVERIPPSGYLSLQVPDRDFEATEWHL
;
A
#
# COMPACT_ATOMS: atom_id res chain seq x y z
N MET A 1 -18.40 -20.74 -5.50
CA MET A 1 -18.55 -20.36 -6.93
C MET A 1 -18.31 -21.56 -7.83
N ASN A 2 -19.12 -21.77 -8.89
CA ASN A 2 -18.83 -22.81 -9.89
C ASN A 2 -17.61 -22.40 -10.72
N SER A 3 -16.47 -23.03 -10.45
CA SER A 3 -15.15 -22.75 -11.03
C SER A 3 -15.15 -22.70 -12.57
N VAL A 4 -16.01 -23.51 -13.22
CA VAL A 4 -16.15 -23.52 -14.69
C VAL A 4 -16.92 -22.30 -15.20
N HIS A 5 -17.93 -21.84 -14.46
CA HIS A 5 -18.73 -20.67 -14.84
C HIS A 5 -17.88 -19.38 -14.78
N LEU A 6 -17.09 -19.22 -13.72
CA LEU A 6 -16.15 -18.09 -13.59
C LEU A 6 -15.15 -18.07 -14.77
N HIS A 7 -14.61 -19.23 -15.14
CA HIS A 7 -13.71 -19.34 -16.29
C HIS A 7 -14.35 -18.83 -17.58
N GLN A 8 -15.57 -19.30 -17.88
CA GLN A 8 -16.29 -18.92 -19.09
C GLN A 8 -16.58 -17.41 -19.14
N GLN A 9 -16.98 -16.81 -18.01
CA GLN A 9 -17.17 -15.36 -17.91
C GLN A 9 -15.87 -14.59 -18.16
N LEU A 10 -14.75 -15.03 -17.57
CA LEU A 10 -13.44 -14.41 -17.79
C LEU A 10 -13.01 -14.49 -19.26
N VAL A 11 -13.22 -15.63 -19.93
CA VAL A 11 -12.93 -15.78 -21.37
C VAL A 11 -13.77 -14.81 -22.20
N GLN A 12 -15.08 -14.71 -21.93
CA GLN A 12 -15.96 -13.79 -22.63
C GLN A 12 -15.56 -12.32 -22.43
N HIS A 13 -15.23 -11.93 -21.20
CA HIS A 13 -14.76 -10.58 -20.91
C HIS A 13 -13.42 -10.27 -21.57
N LEU A 14 -12.44 -11.18 -21.49
CA LEU A 14 -11.13 -10.99 -22.13
C LEU A 14 -11.23 -10.88 -23.66
N ALA A 15 -12.16 -11.63 -24.29
CA ALA A 15 -12.43 -11.51 -25.71
C ALA A 15 -12.92 -10.09 -26.10
N GLY A 16 -13.69 -9.44 -25.22
CA GLY A 16 -14.14 -8.06 -25.39
C GLY A 16 -13.02 -7.00 -25.30
N LEU A 17 -11.88 -7.33 -24.66
CA LEU A 17 -10.76 -6.40 -24.44
C LEU A 17 -9.87 -6.21 -25.68
N ARG A 18 -10.13 -6.93 -26.79
CA ARG A 18 -9.31 -6.90 -28.02
C ARG A 18 -7.81 -7.06 -27.73
N LEU A 19 -7.47 -8.00 -26.85
CA LEU A 19 -6.08 -8.33 -26.54
C LEU A 19 -5.37 -8.85 -27.81
N PRO A 20 -4.06 -8.54 -28.02
CA PRO A 20 -3.28 -9.06 -29.15
C PRO A 20 -2.86 -10.52 -28.90
N LEU A 21 -3.82 -11.37 -28.57
CA LEU A 21 -3.65 -12.77 -28.19
C LEU A 21 -4.55 -13.66 -29.05
N SER A 22 -4.05 -14.84 -29.42
CA SER A 22 -4.89 -15.87 -30.04
C SER A 22 -5.92 -16.40 -29.05
N GLN A 23 -7.01 -17.00 -29.57
CA GLN A 23 -8.07 -17.54 -28.72
C GLN A 23 -7.55 -18.53 -27.65
N PRO A 24 -6.65 -19.48 -27.94
CA PRO A 24 -6.05 -20.33 -26.91
C PRO A 24 -5.23 -19.56 -25.85
N GLN A 25 -4.57 -18.47 -26.24
CA GLN A 25 -3.80 -17.65 -25.30
C GLN A 25 -4.73 -16.87 -24.36
N GLN A 26 -5.87 -16.37 -24.87
CA GLN A 26 -6.88 -15.70 -24.04
C GLN A 26 -7.53 -16.68 -23.05
N THR A 27 -7.83 -17.90 -23.49
CA THR A 27 -8.31 -18.97 -22.59
C THR A 27 -7.29 -19.27 -21.49
N ASN A 28 -6.01 -19.39 -21.84
CA ASN A 28 -4.96 -19.57 -20.82
C ASN A 28 -4.83 -18.37 -19.88
N LEU A 29 -4.99 -17.14 -20.37
CA LEU A 29 -5.00 -15.96 -19.51
C LEU A 29 -6.19 -15.97 -18.55
N ALA A 30 -7.37 -16.39 -19.00
CA ALA A 30 -8.54 -16.57 -18.12
C ALA A 30 -8.27 -17.60 -17.02
N LEU A 31 -7.55 -18.69 -17.32
CA LEU A 31 -7.12 -19.68 -16.32
C LEU A 31 -6.21 -19.04 -15.27
N TRP A 32 -5.27 -18.18 -15.69
CA TRP A 32 -4.40 -17.43 -14.79
C TRP A 32 -5.16 -16.46 -13.91
N CYS A 33 -6.05 -15.64 -14.50
CA CYS A 33 -6.86 -14.68 -13.76
C CYS A 33 -7.71 -15.39 -12.71
N GLN A 34 -8.34 -16.50 -13.06
CA GLN A 34 -9.10 -17.31 -12.14
C GLN A 34 -8.22 -17.89 -11.03
N ALA A 35 -7.12 -18.56 -11.39
CA ALA A 35 -6.22 -19.15 -10.41
C ALA A 35 -5.72 -18.09 -9.43
N LEU A 36 -5.31 -16.92 -9.92
CA LEU A 36 -4.88 -15.79 -9.07
C LEU A 36 -6.01 -15.22 -8.20
N ALA A 37 -7.25 -15.21 -8.70
CA ALA A 37 -8.39 -14.66 -7.96
C ALA A 37 -8.89 -15.59 -6.84
N VAL A 38 -8.74 -16.90 -7.01
CA VAL A 38 -9.22 -17.90 -6.03
C VAL A 38 -8.09 -18.48 -5.19
N SER A 39 -6.83 -18.23 -5.55
CA SER A 39 -5.70 -18.76 -4.82
C SER A 39 -5.22 -17.82 -3.73
N PRO A 40 -4.82 -18.39 -2.59
CA PRO A 40 -4.35 -17.62 -1.44
C PRO A 40 -3.01 -16.90 -1.71
N ASN A 41 -2.15 -17.53 -2.49
CA ASN A 41 -0.84 -16.99 -2.85
C ASN A 41 -0.48 -17.31 -4.31
N CYS A 42 0.61 -16.70 -4.76
CA CYS A 42 1.08 -16.83 -6.14
C CYS A 42 2.04 -18.01 -6.37
N HIS A 43 2.19 -18.94 -5.41
CA HIS A 43 3.01 -20.13 -5.65
C HIS A 43 2.35 -21.03 -6.70
N LEU A 44 3.12 -21.49 -7.70
CA LEU A 44 2.59 -22.29 -8.80
C LEU A 44 1.85 -23.55 -8.34
N ALA A 45 2.31 -24.15 -7.23
CA ALA A 45 1.71 -25.35 -6.65
C ALA A 45 0.33 -25.09 -6.02
N THR A 46 0.09 -23.86 -5.57
CA THR A 46 -1.18 -23.37 -5.05
C THR A 46 -2.11 -23.00 -6.21
N LEU A 47 -1.60 -22.19 -7.15
CA LEU A 47 -2.34 -21.78 -8.34
C LEU A 47 -2.87 -22.96 -9.16
N ALA A 48 -2.10 -24.06 -9.22
CA ALA A 48 -2.52 -25.29 -9.88
C ALA A 48 -3.81 -25.89 -9.29
N LEU A 49 -4.09 -25.71 -7.99
CA LEU A 49 -5.31 -26.18 -7.34
C LEU A 49 -6.53 -25.35 -7.73
N GLY A 50 -6.34 -24.08 -8.10
CA GLY A 50 -7.40 -23.17 -8.55
C GLY A 50 -7.79 -23.34 -10.03
N LEU A 51 -7.11 -24.22 -10.78
CA LEU A 51 -7.38 -24.43 -12.20
C LEU A 51 -8.59 -25.35 -12.42
N PRO A 52 -9.59 -24.96 -13.24
CA PRO A 52 -10.74 -25.79 -13.60
C PRO A 52 -10.39 -26.84 -14.67
N LEU A 53 -9.27 -27.55 -14.51
CA LEU A 53 -8.77 -28.54 -15.48
C LEU A 53 -8.53 -29.90 -14.81
N PRO A 54 -8.90 -31.02 -15.45
CA PRO A 54 -8.51 -32.34 -14.98
C PRO A 54 -7.00 -32.57 -15.20
N GLY A 55 -6.32 -33.19 -14.25
CA GLY A 55 -4.93 -33.59 -14.40
C GLY A 55 -4.20 -33.77 -13.08
N GLN A 56 -3.03 -34.41 -13.15
CA GLN A 56 -2.11 -34.48 -12.01
C GLN A 56 -1.53 -33.10 -11.70
N ARG A 57 -1.31 -32.83 -10.41
CA ARG A 57 -0.84 -31.52 -9.91
C ARG A 57 0.46 -31.08 -10.57
N GLU A 58 1.40 -31.99 -10.75
CA GLU A 58 2.71 -31.74 -11.35
C GLU A 58 2.56 -31.26 -12.81
N ASN A 59 1.65 -31.86 -13.56
CA ASN A 59 1.38 -31.46 -14.95
C ASN A 59 0.77 -30.06 -15.04
N LEU A 60 -0.13 -29.72 -14.10
CA LEU A 60 -0.73 -28.39 -14.00
C LEU A 60 0.31 -27.33 -13.60
N ILE A 61 1.19 -27.64 -12.64
CA ILE A 61 2.33 -26.77 -12.27
C ILE A 61 3.24 -26.52 -13.46
N GLN A 62 3.60 -27.58 -14.21
CA GLN A 62 4.45 -27.44 -15.39
C GLN A 62 3.78 -26.64 -16.50
N ARG A 63 2.45 -26.77 -16.66
CA ARG A 63 1.66 -25.94 -17.58
C ARG A 63 1.80 -24.45 -17.22
N LEU A 64 1.53 -24.09 -15.97
CA LEU A 64 1.68 -22.71 -15.48
C LEU A 64 3.12 -22.20 -15.69
N ARG A 65 4.12 -22.99 -15.31
CA ARG A 65 5.54 -22.62 -15.50
C ARG A 65 5.89 -22.36 -16.98
N ARG A 66 5.36 -23.15 -17.91
CA ARG A 66 5.56 -22.94 -19.36
C ARG A 66 4.85 -21.69 -19.85
N ASP A 67 3.66 -21.40 -19.33
CA ASP A 67 2.90 -20.21 -19.71
C ASP A 67 3.63 -18.92 -19.32
N LEU A 68 4.24 -18.84 -18.13
CA LEU A 68 5.03 -17.67 -17.69
C LEU A 68 6.24 -17.37 -18.59
N LYS A 69 6.71 -18.34 -19.38
CA LYS A 69 7.84 -18.16 -20.31
C LYS A 69 7.40 -17.63 -21.68
N LYS A 70 6.10 -17.52 -21.95
CA LYS A 70 5.59 -17.10 -23.26
C LYS A 70 5.69 -15.59 -23.43
N GLU A 71 6.35 -15.16 -24.49
CA GLU A 71 6.45 -13.73 -24.85
C GLU A 71 5.09 -13.06 -25.07
N ALA A 72 4.08 -13.83 -25.49
CA ALA A 72 2.72 -13.32 -25.69
C ALA A 72 2.12 -12.70 -24.42
N LEU A 73 2.50 -13.18 -23.22
CA LEU A 73 2.00 -12.68 -21.94
C LEU A 73 2.82 -11.52 -21.36
N GLN A 74 3.77 -10.97 -22.12
CA GLN A 74 4.52 -9.78 -21.68
C GLN A 74 3.55 -8.60 -21.45
N SER A 75 3.74 -7.91 -20.31
CA SER A 75 2.88 -6.78 -19.89
C SER A 75 2.84 -5.66 -20.92
N ASP A 76 3.90 -5.50 -21.69
CA ASP A 76 4.05 -4.51 -22.78
C ASP A 76 3.04 -4.70 -23.90
N ARG A 77 2.66 -5.94 -24.18
CA ARG A 77 1.74 -6.26 -25.27
C ARG A 77 0.30 -6.34 -24.80
N CYS A 78 0.06 -7.08 -23.71
CA CYS A 78 -1.31 -7.40 -23.30
C CYS A 78 -1.94 -6.33 -22.40
N TYR A 79 -1.16 -5.78 -21.46
CA TYR A 79 -1.74 -4.95 -20.41
C TYR A 79 -2.28 -3.61 -20.93
N GLN A 80 -1.69 -3.08 -22.01
CA GLN A 80 -2.13 -1.80 -22.60
C GLN A 80 -3.56 -1.85 -23.16
N ALA A 81 -4.02 -3.00 -23.64
CA ALA A 81 -5.40 -3.15 -24.11
C ALA A 81 -6.39 -3.06 -22.93
N LEU A 82 -6.06 -3.64 -21.77
CA LEU A 82 -6.84 -3.47 -20.55
C LEU A 82 -6.85 -2.00 -20.10
N VAL A 83 -5.71 -1.31 -20.15
CA VAL A 83 -5.62 0.12 -19.79
C VAL A 83 -6.49 0.99 -20.70
N ARG A 84 -6.51 0.74 -22.00
CA ARG A 84 -7.42 1.45 -22.93
C ARG A 84 -8.88 1.18 -22.60
N HIS A 85 -9.23 -0.07 -22.28
CA HIS A 85 -10.59 -0.42 -21.88
C HIS A 85 -11.01 0.28 -20.59
N LEU A 86 -10.12 0.32 -19.59
CA LEU A 86 -10.31 1.06 -18.34
C LEU A 86 -10.60 2.54 -18.62
N PHE A 87 -9.78 3.18 -19.46
CA PHE A 87 -9.97 4.60 -19.77
C PHE A 87 -11.18 4.90 -20.67
N ALA A 88 -11.60 3.96 -21.53
CA ALA A 88 -12.83 4.09 -22.30
C ALA A 88 -14.05 4.25 -21.36
N HIS A 89 -14.07 3.47 -20.28
CA HIS A 89 -15.12 3.46 -19.26
C HIS A 89 -14.85 4.40 -18.08
N TRP A 90 -13.84 5.29 -18.18
CA TRP A 90 -13.52 6.23 -17.12
C TRP A 90 -14.64 7.27 -16.95
N SER A 91 -15.35 7.22 -15.82
CA SER A 91 -16.47 8.12 -15.53
C SER A 91 -16.04 9.46 -14.90
N GLY A 92 -14.80 9.54 -14.39
CA GLY A 92 -14.29 10.73 -13.72
C GLY A 92 -13.89 11.86 -14.69
N GLN A 93 -14.07 13.10 -14.26
CA GLN A 93 -13.54 14.28 -14.97
C GLN A 93 -12.04 14.50 -14.75
N GLU A 94 -11.44 13.78 -13.80
CA GLU A 94 -10.01 13.85 -13.49
C GLU A 94 -9.36 12.48 -13.64
N VAL A 95 -8.14 12.46 -14.18
CA VAL A 95 -7.23 11.30 -14.18
C VAL A 95 -6.01 11.69 -13.34
N SER A 96 -5.85 11.04 -12.19
CA SER A 96 -4.74 11.32 -11.27
C SER A 96 -3.71 10.21 -11.40
N LEU A 97 -2.70 10.44 -12.23
CA LEU A 97 -1.57 9.55 -12.44
C LEU A 97 -0.62 9.65 -11.24
N VAL A 98 -0.23 8.51 -10.68
CA VAL A 98 0.72 8.42 -9.57
C VAL A 98 1.87 7.53 -10.00
N MET A 99 3.09 8.04 -9.86
CA MET A 99 4.31 7.27 -10.08
C MET A 99 5.07 7.12 -8.76
N ASP A 100 5.47 5.89 -8.47
CA ASP A 100 6.29 5.58 -7.31
C ASP A 100 7.07 4.29 -7.56
N ARG A 101 8.05 4.03 -6.70
CA ARG A 101 8.94 2.87 -6.77
C ARG A 101 8.80 2.05 -5.50
N THR A 102 8.79 0.73 -5.64
CA THR A 102 8.77 -0.19 -4.51
C THR A 102 9.82 -1.28 -4.67
N ASP A 103 10.52 -1.60 -3.58
CA ASP A 103 11.60 -2.58 -3.56
C ASP A 103 11.11 -3.97 -3.17
N LEU A 104 11.60 -5.00 -3.87
CA LEU A 104 11.39 -6.41 -3.58
C LEU A 104 12.73 -7.04 -3.15
N GLU A 105 12.80 -7.47 -1.89
CA GLU A 105 13.90 -8.25 -1.30
C GLU A 105 15.32 -7.73 -1.60
N HIS A 106 15.52 -6.41 -1.72
CA HIS A 106 16.80 -5.80 -2.10
C HIS A 106 17.44 -6.32 -3.40
N ARG A 107 16.64 -6.97 -4.26
CA ARG A 107 17.08 -7.55 -5.54
C ARG A 107 16.50 -6.78 -6.71
N TRP A 108 15.24 -6.41 -6.60
CA TRP A 108 14.51 -5.74 -7.66
C TRP A 108 13.78 -4.51 -7.12
N SER A 109 13.62 -3.53 -7.99
CA SER A 109 12.72 -2.40 -7.79
C SER A 109 11.65 -2.45 -8.87
N ILE A 110 10.40 -2.22 -8.51
CA ILE A 110 9.31 -2.02 -9.46
C ILE A 110 9.03 -0.53 -9.52
N LEU A 111 9.36 0.08 -10.67
CA LEU A 111 8.88 1.41 -11.01
C LEU A 111 7.47 1.27 -11.58
N SER A 112 6.48 1.89 -10.93
CA SER A 112 5.07 1.77 -11.29
C SER A 112 4.47 3.13 -11.62
N LEU A 113 3.66 3.18 -12.67
CA LEU A 113 2.78 4.28 -13.01
C LEU A 113 1.35 3.77 -13.00
N GLY A 114 0.50 4.35 -12.16
CA GLY A 114 -0.90 3.97 -12.03
C GLY A 114 -1.85 5.16 -12.02
N VAL A 115 -3.15 4.88 -12.03
CA VAL A 115 -4.21 5.89 -11.82
C VAL A 115 -4.82 5.72 -10.44
N ALA A 116 -4.91 6.82 -9.69
CA ALA A 116 -5.54 6.86 -8.38
C ALA A 116 -7.07 6.73 -8.52
N TYR A 117 -7.65 5.74 -7.85
CA TYR A 117 -9.08 5.42 -7.86
C TYR A 117 -9.47 4.77 -6.53
N HIS A 118 -10.53 5.26 -5.88
CA HIS A 118 -11.02 4.78 -4.58
C HIS A 118 -9.92 4.43 -3.56
N GLN A 119 -9.03 5.37 -3.24
CA GLN A 119 -7.97 5.18 -2.23
C GLN A 119 -6.94 4.09 -2.55
N ARG A 120 -6.87 3.67 -3.81
CA ARG A 120 -5.84 2.78 -4.37
C ARG A 120 -5.31 3.35 -5.67
N VAL A 121 -4.25 2.73 -6.17
CA VAL A 121 -3.65 3.05 -7.46
C VAL A 121 -3.76 1.83 -8.35
N MET A 122 -4.60 1.92 -9.39
CA MET A 122 -4.68 0.87 -10.40
C MET A 122 -3.47 0.99 -11.33
N PRO A 123 -2.64 -0.05 -11.48
CA PRO A 123 -1.46 0.03 -12.33
C PRO A 123 -1.84 0.26 -13.79
N LEU A 124 -1.07 1.08 -14.50
CA LEU A 124 -1.21 1.35 -15.93
C LEU A 124 0.01 0.85 -16.71
N ALA A 125 1.19 0.98 -16.12
CA ALA A 125 2.44 0.42 -16.61
C ALA A 125 3.42 0.26 -15.47
N TRP A 126 4.33 -0.71 -15.58
CA TRP A 126 5.42 -0.89 -14.65
C TRP A 126 6.65 -1.42 -15.37
N GLN A 127 7.81 -1.25 -14.73
CA GLN A 127 9.07 -1.82 -15.18
C GLN A 127 9.83 -2.39 -13.99
N LEU A 128 10.33 -3.61 -14.16
CA LEU A 128 11.24 -4.24 -13.21
C LEU A 128 12.65 -3.71 -13.47
N LEU A 129 13.33 -3.31 -12.41
CA LEU A 129 14.66 -2.74 -12.44
C LEU A 129 15.54 -3.45 -11.40
N PRO A 130 16.85 -3.51 -11.60
CA PRO A 130 17.77 -3.89 -10.52
C PRO A 130 17.51 -3.01 -9.29
N PHE A 131 17.72 -3.57 -8.10
CA PHE A 131 17.57 -2.82 -6.85
C PHE A 131 18.39 -1.53 -6.88
N GLY A 132 17.71 -0.41 -6.60
CA GLY A 132 18.32 0.92 -6.59
C GLY A 132 17.38 2.01 -7.09
N GLY A 133 17.92 3.22 -7.25
CA GLY A 133 17.16 4.37 -7.73
C GLY A 133 16.76 4.26 -9.21
N THR A 134 15.70 4.95 -9.60
CA THR A 134 15.28 5.04 -10.99
C THR A 134 15.91 6.25 -11.69
N GLY A 135 16.38 6.03 -12.92
CA GLY A 135 16.81 7.11 -13.79
C GLY A 135 15.62 7.82 -14.44
N MET A 136 15.80 9.12 -14.73
CA MET A 136 14.83 9.95 -15.47
C MET A 136 14.36 9.30 -16.78
N ALA A 137 15.26 8.62 -17.50
CA ALA A 137 14.94 7.97 -18.77
C ALA A 137 13.84 6.91 -18.62
N GLU A 138 13.89 6.10 -17.56
CA GLU A 138 12.89 5.06 -17.30
C GLU A 138 11.55 5.67 -16.89
N GLN A 139 11.56 6.73 -16.08
CA GLN A 139 10.35 7.48 -15.69
C GLN A 139 9.64 8.07 -16.93
N ILE A 140 10.39 8.72 -17.82
CA ILE A 140 9.87 9.26 -19.09
C ILE A 140 9.31 8.15 -19.99
N LYS A 141 9.99 7.00 -20.06
CA LYS A 141 9.58 5.86 -20.86
C LYS A 141 8.21 5.33 -20.41
N LEU A 142 7.96 5.23 -19.10
CA LEU A 142 6.64 4.83 -18.58
C LEU A 142 5.54 5.83 -18.93
N LEU A 143 5.79 7.15 -18.81
CA LEU A 143 4.80 8.16 -19.20
C LEU A 143 4.47 8.09 -20.69
N LYS A 144 5.50 7.96 -21.55
CA LYS A 144 5.34 7.80 -23.00
C LYS A 144 4.52 6.56 -23.35
N ARG A 145 4.70 5.46 -22.61
CA ARG A 145 3.95 4.22 -22.82
C ARG A 145 2.46 4.36 -22.49
N VAL A 146 2.11 5.08 -21.43
CA VAL A 146 0.72 5.26 -20.99
C VAL A 146 -0.02 6.34 -21.77
N LYS A 147 0.68 7.38 -22.26
CA LYS A 147 0.10 8.53 -22.97
C LYS A 147 -0.93 8.18 -24.06
N PRO A 148 -0.74 7.15 -24.92
CA PRO A 148 -1.71 6.82 -25.96
C PRO A 148 -3.05 6.29 -25.44
N ALA A 149 -3.11 5.77 -24.21
CA ALA A 149 -4.33 5.24 -23.62
C ALA A 149 -5.08 6.26 -22.76
N VAL A 150 -4.42 7.34 -22.33
CA VAL A 150 -5.04 8.40 -21.53
C VAL A 150 -6.11 9.13 -22.37
N PRO A 151 -7.33 9.39 -21.84
CA PRO A 151 -8.37 10.07 -22.59
C PRO A 151 -7.97 11.47 -23.07
N SER A 152 -8.69 11.99 -24.07
CA SER A 152 -8.51 13.37 -24.55
C SER A 152 -8.65 14.38 -23.41
N LEU A 153 -7.84 15.44 -23.47
CA LEU A 153 -7.88 16.55 -22.51
C LEU A 153 -9.19 17.33 -22.56
N GLU A 154 -9.96 17.20 -23.64
CA GLU A 154 -11.32 17.74 -23.75
C GLU A 154 -12.31 17.03 -22.81
N ARG A 155 -12.04 15.75 -22.49
CA ARG A 155 -12.89 14.92 -21.62
C ARG A 155 -12.42 14.94 -20.18
N VAL A 156 -11.11 14.95 -19.95
CA VAL A 156 -10.52 14.78 -18.62
C VAL A 156 -9.38 15.75 -18.35
N ARG A 157 -9.27 16.17 -17.10
CA ARG A 157 -8.09 16.85 -16.56
C ARG A 157 -7.10 15.82 -16.04
N VAL A 158 -5.86 15.86 -16.53
CA VAL A 158 -4.83 14.90 -16.10
C VAL A 158 -3.87 15.56 -15.13
N HIS A 159 -3.60 14.89 -14.01
CA HIS A 159 -2.60 15.29 -13.02
C HIS A 159 -1.59 14.17 -12.83
N PHE A 160 -0.30 14.51 -12.84
CA PHE A 160 0.80 13.63 -12.48
C PHE A 160 1.28 13.93 -11.06
N TYR A 161 1.40 12.89 -10.24
CA TYR A 161 1.92 12.97 -8.88
C TYR A 161 3.13 12.05 -8.72
N GLY A 162 4.17 12.59 -8.09
CA GLY A 162 5.37 11.85 -7.70
C GLY A 162 5.96 12.40 -6.41
N ASP A 163 6.80 11.60 -5.75
CA ASP A 163 7.60 12.07 -4.64
C ASP A 163 8.85 12.85 -5.13
N CYS A 164 9.86 13.03 -4.28
CA CYS A 164 11.06 13.75 -4.68
C CYS A 164 11.89 13.01 -5.74
N GLU A 165 11.79 11.68 -5.88
CA GLU A 165 12.53 10.90 -6.88
C GLU A 165 12.12 11.31 -8.32
N PHE A 166 10.89 11.79 -8.51
CA PHE A 166 10.31 12.14 -9.81
C PHE A 166 10.37 13.63 -10.15
N ARG A 167 11.29 14.37 -9.52
CA ARG A 167 11.42 15.83 -9.66
C ARG A 167 12.29 16.32 -10.83
N ALA A 168 12.64 15.44 -11.77
CA ALA A 168 13.47 15.82 -12.91
C ALA A 168 12.76 16.85 -13.81
N VAL A 169 13.45 17.94 -14.16
CA VAL A 169 12.92 19.02 -15.02
C VAL A 169 12.41 18.48 -16.37
N PRO A 170 13.11 17.56 -17.07
CA PRO A 170 12.59 17.01 -18.33
C PRO A 170 11.29 16.21 -18.17
N LEU A 171 11.05 15.57 -17.03
CA LEU A 171 9.80 14.88 -16.73
C LEU A 171 8.64 15.88 -16.62
N GLN A 172 8.86 16.99 -15.90
CA GLN A 172 7.87 18.06 -15.74
C GLN A 172 7.58 18.79 -17.06
N ARG A 173 8.61 19.04 -17.87
CA ARG A 173 8.47 19.58 -19.24
C ARG A 173 7.64 18.63 -20.11
N LEU A 174 7.86 17.32 -20.00
CA LEU A 174 7.09 16.33 -20.75
C LEU A 174 5.60 16.35 -20.36
N CYS A 175 5.28 16.39 -19.06
CA CYS A 175 3.90 16.55 -18.60
C CYS A 175 3.26 17.81 -19.21
N ARG A 176 3.97 18.94 -19.19
CA ARG A 176 3.50 20.19 -19.82
C ARG A 176 3.25 20.03 -21.32
N THR A 177 4.15 19.38 -22.07
CA THR A 177 3.96 19.08 -23.50
C THR A 177 2.72 18.23 -23.75
N TYR A 178 2.38 17.32 -22.83
CA TYR A 178 1.15 16.53 -22.91
C TYR A 178 -0.11 17.26 -22.43
N GLY A 179 0.00 18.51 -21.99
CA GLY A 179 -1.08 19.25 -21.35
C GLY A 179 -1.49 18.69 -19.99
N TRP A 180 -0.62 17.90 -19.36
CA TRP A 180 -0.84 17.32 -18.03
C TRP A 180 -0.33 18.27 -16.95
N HIS A 181 -1.15 18.48 -15.93
CA HIS A 181 -0.74 19.15 -14.70
C HIS A 181 0.14 18.22 -13.88
N TRP A 182 0.96 18.76 -13.00
CA TRP A 182 1.84 17.96 -12.18
C TRP A 182 2.07 18.55 -10.79
N GLN A 183 2.32 17.68 -9.83
CA GLN A 183 2.78 18.04 -8.50
C GLN A 183 3.78 17.00 -8.02
N VAL A 184 5.01 17.43 -7.71
CA VAL A 184 6.11 16.54 -7.30
C VAL A 184 6.74 16.98 -5.99
N GLY A 185 7.22 16.02 -5.20
CA GLY A 185 7.91 16.29 -3.95
C GLY A 185 9.28 16.97 -4.18
N LEU A 186 9.73 17.73 -3.21
CA LEU A 186 11.04 18.37 -3.20
C LEU A 186 11.80 18.00 -1.92
N LYS A 187 13.12 17.92 -2.02
CA LYS A 187 13.99 17.83 -0.84
C LYS A 187 14.19 19.21 -0.23
N SER A 188 14.34 19.27 1.10
CA SER A 188 14.44 20.52 1.86
C SER A 188 15.70 21.36 1.56
N ASP A 189 16.75 20.72 1.05
CA ASP A 189 18.04 21.31 0.67
C ASP A 189 18.01 21.99 -0.71
N LEU A 190 16.93 21.82 -1.48
CA LEU A 190 16.79 22.49 -2.77
C LEU A 190 16.59 24.00 -2.60
N TYR A 191 17.12 24.75 -3.57
CA TYR A 191 17.00 26.19 -3.62
C TYR A 191 15.80 26.62 -4.48
N PHE A 192 15.11 27.64 -3.99
CA PHE A 192 14.10 28.38 -4.74
C PHE A 192 14.39 29.88 -4.68
N ARG A 193 13.86 30.65 -5.63
CA ARG A 193 13.81 32.11 -5.55
C ARG A 193 12.41 32.62 -5.92
N PRO A 194 11.91 33.67 -5.25
CA PRO A 194 10.80 34.46 -5.77
C PRO A 194 11.17 35.14 -7.10
N GLN A 195 10.20 35.73 -7.81
CA GLN A 195 10.48 36.49 -9.05
C GLN A 195 11.57 37.56 -8.83
N THR A 196 11.52 38.23 -7.68
CA THR A 196 12.49 39.21 -7.24
C THR A 196 13.09 38.78 -5.91
N GLY A 197 14.39 38.50 -5.88
CA GLY A 197 15.10 38.14 -4.65
C GLY A 197 16.20 37.10 -4.87
N PRO A 198 17.01 36.84 -3.83
CA PRO A 198 18.08 35.85 -3.90
C PRO A 198 17.52 34.43 -3.87
N TRP A 199 18.35 33.50 -4.33
CA TRP A 199 18.14 32.07 -4.08
C TRP A 199 18.27 31.77 -2.59
N GLN A 200 17.36 30.95 -2.09
CA GLN A 200 17.35 30.48 -0.70
C GLN A 200 16.90 29.02 -0.65
N GLN A 201 17.32 28.28 0.37
CA GLN A 201 16.92 26.89 0.55
C GLN A 201 15.44 26.79 0.94
N LEU A 202 14.76 25.71 0.57
CA LEU A 202 13.38 25.46 1.02
C LEU A 202 13.27 25.40 2.54
N ALA A 203 14.28 24.83 3.20
CA ALA A 203 14.39 24.80 4.66
C ALA A 203 14.37 26.21 5.31
N SER A 204 14.82 27.26 4.62
CA SER A 204 14.84 28.63 5.16
C SER A 204 13.46 29.27 5.25
N LEU A 205 12.40 28.62 4.72
CA LEU A 205 11.02 29.08 4.90
C LEU A 205 10.60 29.09 6.37
N GLY A 206 11.29 28.35 7.26
CA GLY A 206 11.08 28.43 8.70
C GLY A 206 9.66 28.06 9.12
N LEU A 207 9.08 27.03 8.51
CA LEU A 207 7.76 26.53 8.89
C LEU A 207 7.79 26.07 10.35
N LYS A 208 6.66 26.22 11.04
CA LYS A 208 6.41 25.57 12.33
C LYS A 208 5.40 24.44 12.15
N THR A 209 5.40 23.48 13.06
CA THR A 209 4.38 22.42 13.11
C THR A 209 2.97 23.04 13.10
N GLY A 210 2.08 22.49 12.28
CA GLY A 210 0.74 23.01 12.01
C GLY A 210 0.67 24.09 10.92
N GLN A 211 1.79 24.58 10.41
CA GLN A 211 1.80 25.64 9.39
C GLN A 211 1.86 25.09 7.97
N ARG A 212 1.27 25.87 7.06
CA ARG A 212 1.36 25.67 5.63
C ARG A 212 1.56 27.01 4.93
N ARG A 213 2.41 27.03 3.90
CA ARG A 213 2.64 28.20 3.05
C ARG A 213 2.46 27.85 1.59
N TYR A 214 1.94 28.82 0.85
CA TYR A 214 1.75 28.75 -0.59
C TYR A 214 2.54 29.89 -1.22
N LEU A 215 3.47 29.55 -2.11
CA LEU A 215 4.24 30.53 -2.88
C LEU A 215 3.95 30.29 -4.35
N ASN A 216 3.57 31.35 -5.05
CA ASN A 216 3.25 31.28 -6.47
C ASN A 216 4.33 32.00 -7.29
N GLN A 217 4.51 31.56 -8.53
CA GLN A 217 5.44 32.17 -9.50
C GLN A 217 6.90 32.22 -8.99
N VAL A 218 7.38 31.11 -8.44
CA VAL A 218 8.76 30.93 -8.00
C VAL A 218 9.60 30.19 -9.05
N TYR A 219 10.92 30.31 -8.93
CA TYR A 219 11.87 29.54 -9.72
C TYR A 219 12.58 28.52 -8.83
N LEU A 220 12.80 27.33 -9.36
CA LEU A 220 13.47 26.22 -8.70
C LEU A 220 14.77 25.87 -9.41
N THR A 221 15.68 25.21 -8.69
CA THR A 221 16.97 24.72 -9.21
C THR A 221 17.87 25.83 -9.74
N GLN A 222 18.90 26.20 -8.98
CA GLN A 222 19.89 27.22 -9.38
C GLN A 222 20.51 26.94 -10.75
N GLU A 223 20.75 25.66 -11.07
CA GLU A 223 21.38 25.24 -12.32
C GLU A 223 20.51 25.45 -13.56
N HIS A 224 19.19 25.30 -13.46
CA HIS A 224 18.30 25.32 -14.62
C HIS A 224 17.34 26.51 -14.66
N ASP A 225 17.32 27.32 -13.60
CA ASP A 225 16.38 28.44 -13.39
C ASP A 225 14.95 28.07 -13.82
N PHE A 226 14.50 26.91 -13.32
CA PHE A 226 13.28 26.27 -13.78
C PHE A 226 12.05 26.96 -13.16
N GLY A 227 11.30 27.68 -14.00
CA GLY A 227 10.13 28.43 -13.57
C GLY A 227 9.49 29.25 -14.70
N PRO A 228 8.46 30.05 -14.39
CA PRO A 228 7.82 30.11 -13.08
C PRO A 228 6.99 28.84 -12.79
N VAL A 229 7.06 28.37 -11.55
CA VAL A 229 6.23 27.30 -10.98
C VAL A 229 5.66 27.76 -9.64
N ASN A 230 4.85 26.92 -8.98
CA ASN A 230 4.31 27.21 -7.67
C ASN A 230 4.83 26.19 -6.65
N LEU A 231 4.78 26.55 -5.37
CA LEU A 231 5.38 25.83 -4.27
C LEU A 231 4.39 25.74 -3.11
N ILE A 232 4.21 24.52 -2.61
CA ILE A 232 3.51 24.24 -1.35
C ILE A 232 4.56 23.80 -0.34
N ALA A 233 4.57 24.44 0.83
CA ALA A 233 5.32 23.98 2.00
C ALA A 233 4.32 23.63 3.10
N ASP A 234 4.40 22.43 3.66
CA ASP A 234 3.49 21.93 4.70
C ASP A 234 4.30 21.32 5.83
N TRP A 235 3.96 21.65 7.06
CA TRP A 235 4.40 20.90 8.23
C TRP A 235 3.17 20.52 9.05
N SER A 236 2.43 19.52 8.58
CA SER A 236 1.27 19.03 9.33
C SER A 236 1.71 18.38 10.66
N PRO A 237 0.90 18.42 11.74
CA PRO A 237 1.31 17.93 13.06
C PRO A 237 1.73 16.45 13.12
N ASN A 238 1.27 15.64 12.17
CA ASN A 238 1.60 14.23 12.04
C ASN A 238 2.86 13.96 11.18
N GLN A 239 3.64 14.99 10.86
CA GLN A 239 4.87 14.88 10.07
C GLN A 239 6.09 15.17 10.96
N ALA A 240 7.09 14.29 10.91
CA ALA A 240 8.36 14.48 11.62
C ALA A 240 9.16 15.70 11.10
N SER A 241 8.97 16.07 9.84
CA SER A 241 9.67 17.17 9.19
C SER A 241 8.79 17.86 8.14
N PRO A 242 9.07 19.13 7.79
CA PRO A 242 8.34 19.84 6.75
C PRO A 242 8.52 19.20 5.38
N ARG A 243 7.44 19.17 4.60
CA ARG A 243 7.40 18.66 3.23
C ARG A 243 7.14 19.78 2.24
N TYR A 244 7.74 19.64 1.05
CA TYR A 244 7.70 20.64 0.00
C TYR A 244 7.26 20.00 -1.31
N TRP A 245 6.45 20.71 -2.09
CA TRP A 245 6.03 20.27 -3.43
C TRP A 245 6.09 21.39 -4.44
N ALA A 246 6.62 21.10 -5.62
CA ALA A 246 6.49 21.94 -6.80
C ALA A 246 5.25 21.52 -7.60
N LEU A 247 4.61 22.48 -8.26
CA LEU A 247 3.46 22.25 -9.13
C LEU A 247 3.31 23.35 -10.19
N ASP A 248 2.67 23.01 -11.31
CA ASP A 248 2.40 23.96 -12.41
C ASP A 248 1.17 24.85 -12.15
N LEU A 249 0.15 24.31 -11.50
CA LEU A 249 -1.05 25.05 -11.11
C LEU A 249 -0.82 25.92 -9.88
N PRO A 250 -1.64 26.97 -9.66
CA PRO A 250 -1.54 27.81 -8.47
C PRO A 250 -1.49 26.99 -7.17
N ALA A 251 -0.54 27.34 -6.30
CA ALA A 251 -0.42 26.79 -4.97
C ALA A 251 -1.54 27.37 -4.09
N ASP A 252 -2.48 26.50 -3.71
CA ASP A 252 -3.58 26.81 -2.80
C ASP A 252 -4.03 25.58 -2.00
N SER A 253 -5.08 25.76 -1.19
CA SER A 253 -5.66 24.68 -0.38
C SER A 253 -6.31 23.56 -1.21
N GLN A 254 -6.75 23.83 -2.43
CA GLN A 254 -7.32 22.84 -3.31
C GLN A 254 -6.22 21.99 -3.96
N ALA A 255 -5.14 22.60 -4.43
CA ALA A 255 -3.96 21.93 -4.96
C ALA A 255 -3.36 21.00 -3.91
N TRP A 256 -3.20 21.47 -2.66
CA TRP A 256 -2.74 20.62 -1.56
C TRP A 256 -3.68 19.42 -1.34
N ARG A 257 -5.00 19.63 -1.32
CA ARG A 257 -5.99 18.54 -1.18
C ARG A 257 -5.92 17.53 -2.32
N ARG A 258 -5.81 17.99 -3.57
CA ARG A 258 -5.65 17.14 -4.76
C ARG A 258 -4.38 16.29 -4.68
N GLY A 259 -3.27 16.89 -4.25
CA GLY A 259 -1.98 16.22 -4.06
C GLY A 259 -1.99 15.02 -3.10
N ARG A 260 -2.98 14.95 -2.20
CA ARG A 260 -3.13 13.81 -1.27
C ARG A 260 -3.35 12.48 -2.00
N LYS A 261 -3.84 12.49 -3.23
CA LYS A 261 -4.03 11.28 -4.05
C LYS A 261 -2.71 10.52 -4.29
N ARG A 262 -1.54 11.19 -4.22
CA ARG A 262 -0.23 10.51 -4.27
C ARG A 262 -0.10 9.43 -3.21
N PHE A 263 -0.58 9.69 -1.99
CA PHE A 263 -0.45 8.76 -0.86
C PHE A 263 -1.26 7.47 -1.04
N TRP A 264 -2.16 7.38 -2.02
CA TRP A 264 -2.93 6.16 -2.29
C TRP A 264 -2.07 5.03 -2.88
N ILE A 265 -0.84 5.33 -3.32
CA ILE A 265 0.12 4.31 -3.75
C ILE A 265 0.69 3.51 -2.57
N GLU A 266 0.79 4.11 -1.38
CA GLU A 266 1.32 3.45 -0.19
C GLU A 266 0.47 2.24 0.25
N PRO A 267 -0.86 2.35 0.43
CA PRO A 267 -1.67 1.17 0.71
C PRO A 267 -1.67 0.18 -0.45
N THR A 268 -1.54 0.64 -1.71
CA THR A 268 -1.41 -0.27 -2.87
C THR A 268 -0.14 -1.12 -2.79
N PHE A 269 1.01 -0.52 -2.48
CA PHE A 269 2.26 -1.26 -2.30
C PHE A 269 2.25 -2.12 -1.04
N ARG A 270 1.49 -1.73 -0.01
CA ARG A 270 1.24 -2.58 1.14
C ARG A 270 0.46 -3.82 0.72
N ASP A 271 -0.62 -3.68 -0.07
CA ASP A 271 -1.38 -4.80 -0.61
C ASP A 271 -0.49 -5.74 -1.45
N TRP A 272 0.51 -5.21 -2.17
CA TRP A 272 1.45 -6.03 -2.95
C TRP A 272 2.48 -6.79 -2.10
N LYS A 273 2.74 -6.34 -0.87
CA LYS A 273 3.84 -6.82 -0.03
C LYS A 273 3.35 -7.55 1.22
N SER A 274 2.59 -6.84 2.05
CA SER A 274 2.39 -7.16 3.45
C SER A 274 0.93 -7.06 3.92
N TYR A 275 -0.03 -6.74 3.04
CA TYR A 275 -1.46 -6.69 3.39
C TYR A 275 -2.18 -8.00 3.02
N GLY A 276 -1.52 -9.13 3.28
CA GLY A 276 -2.11 -10.47 3.30
C GLY A 276 -2.08 -11.05 4.72
N PHE A 277 -2.44 -12.33 4.86
CA PHE A 277 -2.24 -13.09 6.10
C PHE A 277 -0.75 -13.33 6.36
N ASP A 278 -0.34 -13.20 7.62
CA ASP A 278 0.98 -13.59 8.10
C ASP A 278 0.84 -14.96 8.78
N LEU A 279 1.46 -15.99 8.22
CA LEU A 279 1.42 -17.35 8.77
C LEU A 279 2.21 -17.46 10.08
N GLU A 280 3.08 -16.51 10.37
CA GLU A 280 4.02 -16.57 11.49
C GLU A 280 3.60 -15.66 12.65
N HIS A 281 2.75 -14.66 12.39
CA HIS A 281 2.40 -13.64 13.38
C HIS A 281 0.89 -13.42 13.53
N LEU A 282 0.48 -13.28 14.78
CA LEU A 282 -0.82 -12.81 15.21
C LEU A 282 -0.81 -11.29 15.36
N TYR A 283 -1.64 -10.59 14.59
CA TYR A 283 -1.83 -9.15 14.69
C TYR A 283 -3.14 -8.81 15.38
N PHE A 284 -3.06 -7.96 16.40
CA PHE A 284 -4.21 -7.35 17.04
C PHE A 284 -4.22 -5.85 16.78
N ARG A 285 -5.39 -5.35 16.35
CA ARG A 285 -5.67 -3.92 16.27
C ARG A 285 -6.94 -3.61 17.05
N VAL A 286 -6.85 -2.65 17.96
CA VAL A 286 -7.99 -2.11 18.71
C VAL A 286 -8.16 -0.66 18.33
N ASP A 287 -9.37 -0.29 17.93
CA ASP A 287 -9.77 1.08 17.58
C ASP A 287 -10.71 1.63 18.69
N PRO A 288 -10.20 2.40 19.67
CA PRO A 288 -11.03 2.97 20.74
C PRO A 288 -12.05 3.98 20.21
N ALA A 289 -13.27 3.97 20.77
CA ALA A 289 -14.37 4.82 20.31
C ALA A 289 -14.19 6.34 20.57
N GLY A 290 -13.17 6.76 21.33
CA GLY A 290 -12.92 8.15 21.75
C GLY A 290 -11.97 8.97 20.86
N GLY A 291 -11.74 8.54 19.62
CA GLY A 291 -10.68 9.04 18.73
C GLY A 291 -10.51 10.57 18.69
N LYS A 292 -9.53 11.07 19.45
CA LYS A 292 -8.70 12.28 19.21
C LYS A 292 -7.83 12.64 20.41
N GLU A 293 -8.21 12.23 21.63
CA GLU A 293 -7.43 12.43 22.85
C GLU A 293 -6.64 11.16 23.18
N GLY A 294 -5.38 11.30 23.60
CA GLY A 294 -4.54 10.17 23.98
C GLY A 294 -5.09 9.44 25.22
N PHE A 295 -4.56 8.25 25.51
CA PHE A 295 -5.01 7.47 26.66
C PHE A 295 -4.67 8.15 28.00
N PRO A 296 -5.60 8.11 28.99
CA PRO A 296 -5.29 8.51 30.36
C PRO A 296 -4.08 7.75 30.94
N PRO A 297 -3.28 8.38 31.81
CA PRO A 297 -2.13 7.73 32.43
C PRO A 297 -2.55 6.54 33.31
N GLY A 298 -1.68 5.53 33.35
CA GLY A 298 -1.84 4.34 34.20
C GLY A 298 -2.80 3.29 33.65
N LEU A 299 -3.22 3.40 32.39
CA LEU A 299 -4.02 2.38 31.73
C LEU A 299 -3.16 1.29 31.10
N TYR A 300 -3.64 0.06 31.22
CA TYR A 300 -3.11 -1.12 30.56
C TYR A 300 -4.18 -1.79 29.73
N LEU A 301 -3.78 -2.30 28.57
CA LEU A 301 -4.55 -3.29 27.82
C LEU A 301 -3.95 -4.66 28.08
N HIS A 302 -4.80 -5.59 28.48
CA HIS A 302 -4.50 -7.00 28.61
C HIS A 302 -5.27 -7.80 27.57
N LEU A 303 -4.55 -8.57 26.77
CA LEU A 303 -5.11 -9.63 25.95
C LEU A 303 -4.92 -10.95 26.68
N HIS A 304 -6.03 -11.59 27.03
CA HIS A 304 -6.05 -12.88 27.71
C HIS A 304 -6.39 -13.98 26.72
N ILE A 305 -5.45 -14.88 26.46
CA ILE A 305 -5.69 -16.10 25.70
C ILE A 305 -5.99 -17.22 26.70
N LEU A 306 -7.08 -17.95 26.46
CA LEU A 306 -7.60 -19.02 27.31
C LEU A 306 -7.24 -20.42 26.80
N LYS A 307 -7.04 -20.56 25.49
CA LYS A 307 -6.74 -21.84 24.81
C LYS A 307 -5.87 -21.59 23.59
N PRO A 308 -5.02 -22.55 23.18
CA PRO A 308 -4.67 -23.83 23.84
C PRO A 308 -3.81 -23.70 25.10
N GLY A 309 -3.16 -22.54 25.31
CA GLY A 309 -2.48 -22.19 26.55
C GLY A 309 -3.06 -20.92 27.18
N GLU A 310 -2.94 -20.79 28.50
CA GLU A 310 -3.30 -19.55 29.20
C GLU A 310 -2.16 -18.53 29.11
N TRP A 311 -2.38 -17.47 28.35
CA TRP A 311 -1.42 -16.40 28.14
C TRP A 311 -2.03 -15.05 28.47
N ARG A 312 -1.19 -14.14 28.98
CA ARG A 312 -1.55 -12.75 29.19
C ARG A 312 -0.52 -11.86 28.51
N ILE A 313 -1.00 -11.04 27.59
CA ILE A 313 -0.22 -10.02 26.91
C ILE A 313 -0.60 -8.67 27.51
N SER A 314 0.34 -7.98 28.12
CA SER A 314 0.12 -6.73 28.83
C SER A 314 0.84 -5.58 28.13
N LEU A 315 0.10 -4.54 27.76
CA LEU A 315 0.64 -3.38 27.07
C LEU A 315 0.20 -2.10 27.82
N PRO A 316 1.13 -1.23 28.25
CA PRO A 316 0.76 0.07 28.79
C PRO A 316 0.28 0.98 27.65
N LEU A 317 -0.83 1.69 27.87
CA LEU A 317 -1.43 2.55 26.84
C LEU A 317 -0.74 3.93 26.71
N GLN A 318 0.28 4.19 27.53
CA GLN A 318 1.09 5.40 27.45
C GLN A 318 2.55 5.04 27.67
N PHE A 319 3.41 5.62 26.85
CA PHE A 319 4.86 5.44 26.89
C PHE A 319 5.55 6.77 27.11
N SER A 320 6.74 6.75 27.72
CA SER A 320 7.59 7.93 27.79
C SER A 320 8.14 8.28 26.39
N ALA A 321 8.45 9.56 26.14
CA ALA A 321 8.87 10.02 24.81
C ALA A 321 10.12 9.28 24.25
N ASP A 322 11.00 8.81 25.13
CA ASP A 322 12.22 8.10 24.79
C ASP A 322 12.08 6.56 24.85
N GLU A 323 10.90 6.06 25.22
CA GLU A 323 10.64 4.63 25.39
C GLU A 323 10.03 4.04 24.12
N LYS A 324 10.60 2.93 23.63
CA LYS A 324 9.98 2.18 22.54
C LYS A 324 8.76 1.45 23.08
N PRO A 325 7.59 1.59 22.43
CA PRO A 325 6.40 0.84 22.82
C PRO A 325 6.66 -0.65 22.89
N TYR A 326 6.13 -1.30 23.92
CA TYR A 326 6.35 -2.70 24.20
C TYR A 326 5.10 -3.39 24.73
N TYR A 327 5.14 -4.72 24.74
CA TYR A 327 4.24 -5.54 25.52
C TYR A 327 5.03 -6.61 26.29
N ASP A 328 4.49 -7.01 27.42
CA ASP A 328 4.96 -8.15 28.21
C ASP A 328 4.11 -9.38 27.88
N LEU A 329 4.75 -10.49 27.57
CA LEU A 329 4.08 -11.79 27.39
C LEU A 329 4.32 -12.63 28.65
N ALA A 330 3.23 -13.10 29.25
CA ALA A 330 3.28 -13.99 30.39
C ALA A 330 2.45 -15.25 30.13
N ARG A 331 2.91 -16.38 30.66
CA ARG A 331 2.19 -17.66 30.62
C ARG A 331 1.70 -18.03 32.01
N ARG A 332 0.53 -18.64 32.12
CA ARG A 332 0.07 -19.19 33.40
C ARG A 332 0.97 -20.34 33.83
N GLU A 333 1.45 -20.28 35.08
CA GLU A 333 2.15 -21.36 35.78
C GLU A 333 1.52 -21.50 37.18
N GLY A 334 0.74 -22.56 37.40
CA GLY A 334 -0.06 -22.68 38.62
C GLY A 334 -1.13 -21.57 38.70
N ASP A 335 -1.15 -20.84 39.82
CA ASP A 335 -2.12 -19.76 40.05
C ASP A 335 -1.62 -18.38 39.57
N GLU A 336 -0.39 -18.26 39.07
CA GLU A 336 0.22 -16.98 38.68
C GLU A 336 0.59 -16.93 37.20
N PHE A 337 0.76 -15.72 36.67
CA PHE A 337 1.28 -15.49 35.31
C PHE A 337 2.77 -15.17 35.38
N ALA A 338 3.60 -16.10 34.95
CA ALA A 338 5.05 -15.95 34.88
C ALA A 338 5.46 -15.21 33.59
N LEU A 339 6.27 -14.15 33.72
CA LEU A 339 6.78 -13.38 32.58
C LEU A 339 7.69 -14.26 31.70
N ARG A 340 7.40 -14.31 30.40
CA ARG A 340 8.22 -15.00 29.40
C ARG A 340 9.16 -14.05 28.66
N GLY A 341 8.75 -12.80 28.49
CA GLY A 341 9.62 -11.78 27.92
C GLY A 341 8.91 -10.48 27.63
N ARG A 342 9.64 -9.57 26.98
CA ARG A 342 9.19 -8.27 26.54
C ARG A 342 9.55 -8.05 25.07
N TRP A 343 8.61 -7.62 24.27
CA TRP A 343 8.79 -7.36 22.84
C TRP A 343 8.45 -5.91 22.51
N ASN A 344 9.21 -5.32 21.59
CA ASN A 344 9.04 -3.94 21.10
C ASN A 344 8.23 -3.87 19.80
N ARG A 345 7.27 -4.80 19.62
CA ARG A 345 6.40 -4.91 18.45
C ARG A 345 4.96 -4.54 18.79
N ALA A 346 4.82 -3.36 19.36
CA ALA A 346 3.57 -2.79 19.81
C ALA A 346 3.50 -1.31 19.48
N GLY A 347 2.30 -0.74 19.56
CA GLY A 347 2.07 0.70 19.51
C GLY A 347 0.75 1.05 20.18
N ALA A 348 0.71 2.15 20.93
CA ALA A 348 -0.53 2.71 21.47
C ALA A 348 -0.49 4.24 21.34
N ASP A 349 -1.44 4.77 20.55
CA ASP A 349 -1.73 6.20 20.45
C ASP A 349 -3.23 6.38 20.17
N LYS A 350 -3.62 6.68 18.93
CA LYS A 350 -5.05 6.72 18.54
C LYS A 350 -5.65 5.35 18.31
N ILE A 351 -4.79 4.39 18.01
CA ILE A 351 -5.08 2.97 17.82
C ILE A 351 -4.07 2.19 18.65
N ILE A 352 -4.44 0.97 19.01
CA ILE A 352 -3.53 0.04 19.69
C ILE A 352 -3.24 -1.08 18.72
N GLU A 353 -1.96 -1.36 18.47
CA GLU A 353 -1.51 -2.42 17.58
C GLU A 353 -0.48 -3.30 18.30
N ILE A 354 -0.62 -4.62 18.17
CA ILE A 354 0.29 -5.62 18.74
C ILE A 354 0.57 -6.67 17.68
N CYS A 355 1.83 -7.02 17.50
CA CYS A 355 2.28 -8.11 16.63
C CYS A 355 2.99 -9.17 17.48
N ILE A 356 2.41 -10.37 17.57
CA ILE A 356 2.92 -11.47 18.40
C ILE A 356 3.25 -12.66 17.48
N PRO A 357 4.49 -13.17 17.46
CA PRO A 357 4.78 -14.40 16.73
C PRO A 357 4.01 -15.58 17.34
N PHE A 358 3.37 -16.42 16.50
CA PHE A 358 2.62 -17.60 16.97
C PHE A 358 3.49 -18.56 17.79
N GLN A 359 4.77 -18.68 17.41
CA GLN A 359 5.75 -19.52 18.10
C GLN A 359 5.93 -19.14 19.57
N GLU A 360 5.89 -17.85 19.91
CA GLU A 360 6.05 -17.37 21.30
C GLU A 360 4.85 -17.73 22.18
N LEU A 361 3.68 -17.96 21.56
CA LEU A 361 2.46 -18.42 22.21
C LEU A 361 2.33 -19.95 22.19
N GLU A 362 3.33 -20.64 21.64
CA GLU A 362 3.32 -22.10 21.43
C GLU A 362 2.07 -22.56 20.67
N LEU A 363 1.67 -21.76 19.67
CA LEU A 363 0.50 -22.01 18.84
C LEU A 363 0.90 -22.72 17.56
N GLU A 364 0.23 -23.83 17.27
CA GLU A 364 0.42 -24.62 16.06
C GLU A 364 -0.66 -24.31 15.01
N PRO A 365 -0.39 -24.56 13.72
CA PRO A 365 -1.39 -24.41 12.67
C PRO A 365 -2.68 -25.17 12.97
N ARG A 366 -3.83 -24.51 12.73
CA ARG A 366 -5.21 -24.97 13.04
C ARG A 366 -5.64 -24.93 14.49
N ASP A 367 -4.78 -24.56 15.43
CA ASP A 367 -5.20 -24.38 16.82
C ASP A 367 -6.33 -23.35 16.93
N ARG A 368 -7.30 -23.61 17.82
CA ARG A 368 -8.35 -22.64 18.14
C ARG A 368 -7.93 -21.80 19.33
N VAL A 369 -7.78 -20.51 19.08
CA VAL A 369 -7.40 -19.51 20.07
C VAL A 369 -8.66 -18.84 20.59
N HIS A 370 -8.92 -18.98 21.88
CA HIS A 370 -10.01 -18.27 22.56
C HIS A 370 -9.42 -17.15 23.39
N PHE A 371 -9.93 -15.94 23.28
CA PHE A 371 -9.36 -14.80 23.97
C PHE A 371 -10.38 -13.72 24.32
N PHE A 372 -10.02 -12.83 25.23
CA PHE A 372 -10.75 -11.60 25.49
C PHE A 372 -9.77 -10.46 25.79
N LEU A 373 -10.25 -9.24 25.66
CA LEU A 373 -9.50 -8.04 26.03
C LEU A 373 -10.01 -7.51 27.36
N GLN A 374 -9.10 -6.95 28.14
CA GLN A 374 -9.39 -6.30 29.41
C GLN A 374 -8.59 -5.02 29.49
N VAL A 375 -9.24 -3.91 29.85
CA VAL A 375 -8.58 -2.65 30.16
C VAL A 375 -8.50 -2.52 31.67
N GLU A 376 -7.32 -2.25 32.19
CA GLU A 376 -7.06 -2.11 33.63
C GLU A 376 -6.52 -0.72 33.95
N LYS A 377 -6.90 -0.18 35.11
CA LYS A 377 -6.28 1.00 35.71
C LYS A 377 -5.97 0.75 37.17
N GLY A 378 -4.69 0.72 37.52
CA GLY A 378 -4.25 0.57 38.92
C GLY A 378 -4.76 -0.70 39.61
N GLY A 379 -4.77 -1.84 38.90
CA GLY A 379 -5.25 -3.12 39.44
C GLY A 379 -6.76 -3.34 39.36
N LEU A 380 -7.53 -2.37 38.87
CA LEU A 380 -8.98 -2.47 38.72
C LEU A 380 -9.37 -2.62 37.25
N GLU A 381 -10.24 -3.58 36.96
CA GLU A 381 -10.87 -3.75 35.66
C GLU A 381 -11.76 -2.54 35.34
N VAL A 382 -11.44 -1.86 34.24
CA VAL A 382 -12.21 -0.73 33.70
C VAL A 382 -13.22 -1.22 32.67
N GLU A 383 -12.77 -2.11 31.78
CA GLU A 383 -13.59 -2.63 30.69
C GLU A 383 -13.12 -4.02 30.29
N ARG A 384 -14.07 -4.87 29.85
CA ARG A 384 -13.79 -6.19 29.30
C ARG A 384 -14.54 -6.38 27.99
N ILE A 385 -13.86 -6.92 26.98
CA ILE A 385 -14.40 -7.10 25.63
C ILE A 385 -14.20 -8.56 25.19
N PRO A 386 -15.29 -9.30 24.90
CA PRO A 386 -16.69 -8.95 25.17
C PRO A 386 -16.95 -8.85 26.69
N PRO A 387 -18.06 -8.25 27.15
CA PRO A 387 -18.38 -8.17 28.58
C PRO A 387 -18.47 -9.55 29.27
N SER A 388 -18.85 -10.59 28.51
CA SER A 388 -18.86 -11.98 28.95
C SER A 388 -18.43 -12.91 27.83
N GLY A 389 -17.82 -14.04 28.15
CA GLY A 389 -17.35 -15.02 27.16
C GLY A 389 -16.03 -14.63 26.51
N TYR A 390 -15.78 -15.08 25.29
CA TYR A 390 -14.53 -14.88 24.57
C TYR A 390 -14.78 -14.72 23.06
N LEU A 391 -13.82 -14.11 22.38
CA LEU A 391 -13.65 -14.16 20.95
C LEU A 391 -12.85 -15.40 20.57
N SER A 392 -13.04 -15.91 19.36
CA SER A 392 -12.30 -17.07 18.85
C SER A 392 -11.72 -16.81 17.48
N LEU A 393 -10.49 -17.28 17.25
CA LEU A 393 -9.89 -17.39 15.93
C LEU A 393 -9.22 -18.76 15.76
N GLN A 394 -8.96 -19.16 14.53
CA GLN A 394 -8.14 -20.33 14.23
C GLN A 394 -6.78 -19.87 13.70
N VAL A 395 -5.70 -20.47 14.21
CA VAL A 395 -4.34 -20.22 13.73
C VAL A 395 -4.26 -20.66 12.26
N PRO A 396 -3.84 -19.78 11.34
CA PRO A 396 -3.81 -20.12 9.94
C PRO A 396 -2.79 -21.23 9.68
N ASP A 397 -3.21 -22.24 8.93
CA ASP A 397 -2.28 -23.13 8.25
C ASP A 397 -2.02 -22.65 6.83
N ARG A 398 -1.13 -23.35 6.12
CA ARG A 398 -0.81 -23.05 4.71
C ARG A 398 -2.03 -23.08 3.76
N ASP A 399 -3.13 -23.67 4.20
CA ASP A 399 -4.36 -23.86 3.43
C ASP A 399 -5.50 -22.94 3.95
N PHE A 400 -5.28 -22.15 5.00
CA PHE A 400 -6.29 -21.37 5.72
C PHE A 400 -6.99 -20.36 4.82
N GLU A 401 -6.20 -19.64 4.04
CA GLU A 401 -6.73 -18.68 3.06
C GLU A 401 -7.60 -19.38 1.99
N ALA A 402 -7.35 -20.65 1.65
CA ALA A 402 -8.19 -21.40 0.70
C ALA A 402 -9.52 -21.87 1.32
N THR A 403 -9.62 -21.87 2.66
CA THR A 403 -10.72 -22.49 3.41
C THR A 403 -11.67 -21.47 4.03
N GLU A 404 -11.14 -20.37 4.59
CA GLU A 404 -11.92 -19.37 5.33
C GLU A 404 -12.34 -18.15 4.46
N TRP A 405 -11.73 -17.96 3.29
CA TRP A 405 -12.15 -16.95 2.32
C TRP A 405 -13.10 -17.56 1.29
N HIS A 406 -14.30 -17.92 1.75
CA HIS A 406 -15.48 -18.05 0.90
C HIS A 406 -16.31 -16.77 1.02
N LEU A 407 -16.18 -15.87 0.04
CA LEU A 407 -17.19 -14.84 -0.24
C LEU A 407 -18.44 -15.48 -0.86
#